data_AF-A0A2N9HC62-F1
#
_entry.id   AF-A0A2N9HC62-F1
#
_cell.length_a   1.000
_cell.length_b   1.000
_cell.length_c   1.000
_cell.angle_alpha   90.00
_cell.angle_beta   90.00
_cell.angle_gamma   90.00
#
_symmetry.space_group_name_H-M   'P 1'
#
loop_
_entity.id
_entity.type
_entity.pdbx_description
1 polymer ?
#
loop_
_entity_poly.entity_id
_entity_poly.type
_entity_poly.pdbx_seq_one_letter_code
_entity_poly.pdbx_strand_id
1 'polypeptide(L)'
;MTKISPEIEVTMQAEEVLQVSVDVSFASNHFPKYKLGADSQILEEPKEDNHGPSLKEVVEQETTSLSEQHKRLSVRDLASKFDKNLSAAAKLSDEAKIREVASLEGHVLLKKLRDALESLRGRLAGRNKEDVEKAISMVEALAVKLTQKEGELIQEKFEVKKLANYLKQASEDAKKLVNQEKSFACAEIESARCVVQRIGEALEEQEINTQASKKQDVEELTEEVQENHQPFTSLSYYQGCGGTNRGGSRGKKNQIVASAKQGAILFSP
;
A
#
# COMPACT_ATOMS: atom_id res chain seq x y z
N MET A 1 32.22 32.09 28.18
CA MET A 1 31.70 32.13 26.80
C MET A 1 30.27 31.65 26.81
N THR A 2 29.42 32.44 26.15
CA THR A 2 27.96 32.50 26.25
C THR A 2 27.28 31.23 25.72
N LYS A 3 26.27 30.75 26.43
CA LYS A 3 25.32 29.73 25.92
C LYS A 3 24.34 30.43 24.99
N ILE A 4 24.27 30.00 23.73
CA ILE A 4 23.28 30.47 22.76
C ILE A 4 22.26 29.33 22.62
N SER A 5 21.06 29.54 23.19
CA SER A 5 19.87 28.75 22.87
C SER A 5 19.36 29.14 21.48
N PRO A 6 18.89 28.20 20.65
CA PRO A 6 18.04 28.53 19.53
C PRO A 6 16.64 28.85 20.07
N GLU A 7 16.22 30.12 20.01
CA GLU A 7 14.80 30.49 20.07
C GLU A 7 14.16 29.99 18.76
N ILE A 8 13.44 28.88 18.85
CA ILE A 8 12.51 28.47 17.79
C ILE A 8 11.18 29.14 18.15
N GLU A 9 10.94 30.27 17.52
CA GLU A 9 9.64 30.92 17.47
C GLU A 9 8.69 30.00 16.70
N VAL A 10 7.95 29.16 17.42
CA VAL A 10 6.93 28.28 16.82
C VAL A 10 5.72 29.14 16.50
N THR A 11 5.73 29.76 15.32
CA THR A 11 4.51 30.24 14.69
C THR A 11 3.70 29.00 14.33
N MET A 12 2.78 28.60 15.21
CA MET A 12 1.80 27.54 14.95
C MET A 12 0.91 28.00 13.79
N GLN A 13 1.36 27.78 12.56
CA GLN A 13 0.45 27.74 11.43
C GLN A 13 -0.45 26.54 11.65
N ALA A 14 -1.76 26.79 11.63
CA ALA A 14 -2.80 25.81 11.83
C ALA A 14 -2.57 24.62 10.90
N GLU A 15 -1.96 23.58 11.44
CA GLU A 15 -1.78 22.30 10.79
C GLU A 15 -3.17 21.68 10.69
N GLU A 16 -3.60 21.52 9.44
CA GLU A 16 -4.85 20.94 9.02
C GLU A 16 -4.95 19.53 9.61
N VAL A 17 -5.67 19.40 10.73
CA VAL A 17 -5.88 18.14 11.42
C VAL A 17 -6.63 17.22 10.46
N LEU A 18 -5.91 16.22 9.93
CA LEU A 18 -6.43 15.13 9.13
C LEU A 18 -7.66 14.51 9.82
N GLN A 19 -8.76 14.47 9.07
CA GLN A 19 -10.06 14.05 9.55
C GLN A 19 -10.05 12.61 10.06
N VAL A 20 -10.60 12.49 11.27
CA VAL A 20 -11.04 11.25 11.91
C VAL A 20 -12.03 10.53 10.99
N SER A 21 -12.00 9.19 11.00
CA SER A 21 -12.86 8.24 10.26
C SER A 21 -14.14 8.81 9.62
N VAL A 22 -14.35 8.46 8.35
CA VAL A 22 -15.42 8.91 7.42
C VAL A 22 -16.85 8.89 7.99
N ASP A 23 -17.11 8.14 9.05
CA ASP A 23 -18.44 7.96 9.63
C ASP A 23 -18.78 8.94 10.79
N VAL A 24 -17.88 9.86 11.16
CA VAL A 24 -18.13 10.81 12.26
C VAL A 24 -17.80 12.24 11.83
N SER A 25 -18.83 13.07 11.68
CA SER A 25 -18.69 14.51 11.46
C SER A 25 -19.00 15.26 12.76
N PHE A 26 -18.02 15.97 13.30
CA PHE A 26 -18.25 16.94 14.37
C PHE A 26 -18.56 18.29 13.76
N ALA A 27 -19.61 18.96 14.24
CA ALA A 27 -19.98 20.31 13.80
C ALA A 27 -18.90 21.37 14.13
N SER A 28 -17.98 21.05 15.04
CA SER A 28 -16.87 21.90 15.42
C SER A 28 -15.69 21.07 15.92
N ASN A 29 -14.48 21.45 15.52
CA ASN A 29 -13.22 20.87 16.01
C ASN A 29 -12.78 21.45 17.37
N HIS A 30 -13.64 22.22 18.04
CA HIS A 30 -13.35 22.83 19.34
C HIS A 30 -14.55 22.72 20.29
N PHE A 31 -14.26 22.54 21.58
CA PHE A 31 -15.29 22.55 22.61
C PHE A 31 -16.01 23.91 22.67
N PRO A 32 -17.34 23.95 22.88
CA PRO A 32 -18.07 25.20 23.04
C PRO A 32 -17.47 26.06 24.15
N LYS A 33 -17.16 27.32 23.84
CA LYS A 33 -16.67 28.28 24.84
C LYS A 33 -17.86 28.86 25.59
N TYR A 34 -18.09 28.38 26.80
CA TYR A 34 -19.11 28.91 27.70
C TYR A 34 -18.50 29.89 28.73
N LYS A 35 -19.29 30.85 29.19
CA LYS A 35 -18.96 31.67 30.37
C LYS A 35 -19.81 31.24 31.56
N LEU A 36 -19.15 30.85 32.64
CA LEU A 36 -19.80 30.45 33.89
C LEU A 36 -19.93 31.65 34.84
N GLY A 37 -21.11 31.81 35.45
CA GLY A 37 -21.36 32.75 36.54
C GLY A 37 -20.83 32.26 37.89
N ALA A 38 -21.01 33.07 38.93
CA ALA A 38 -20.51 32.81 40.29
C ALA A 38 -20.96 31.46 40.89
N ASP A 39 -22.11 30.94 40.45
CA ASP A 39 -22.68 29.67 40.91
C ASP A 39 -22.49 28.53 39.90
N SER A 40 -21.50 28.63 39.00
CA SER A 40 -21.28 27.68 37.88
C SER A 40 -22.48 27.54 36.93
N GLN A 41 -23.39 28.51 36.90
CA GLN A 41 -24.47 28.57 35.93
C GLN A 41 -23.95 29.15 34.61
N ILE A 42 -24.27 28.51 33.48
CA ILE A 42 -23.92 28.97 32.13
C ILE A 42 -24.70 30.27 31.85
N LEU A 43 -24.00 31.39 31.73
CA LEU A 43 -24.63 32.72 31.66
C LEU A 43 -24.93 33.15 30.22
N GLU A 44 -24.23 32.57 29.25
CA GLU A 44 -24.33 32.88 27.84
C GLU A 44 -24.35 31.55 27.08
N GLU A 45 -25.51 31.18 26.54
CA GLU A 45 -25.59 30.07 25.59
C GLU A 45 -24.76 30.44 24.36
N PRO A 46 -23.80 29.59 23.95
CA PRO A 46 -23.02 29.86 22.76
C PRO A 46 -23.99 29.95 21.57
N LYS A 47 -23.96 31.08 20.85
CA LYS A 47 -24.61 31.16 19.54
C LYS A 47 -23.92 30.13 18.67
N GLU A 48 -24.62 29.03 18.41
CA GLU A 48 -24.19 28.07 17.39
C GLU A 48 -24.17 28.80 16.06
N ASP A 49 -22.99 29.25 15.64
CA ASP A 49 -22.75 29.58 14.25
C ASP A 49 -22.64 28.24 13.51
N ASN A 50 -23.82 27.63 13.29
CA ASN A 50 -24.02 26.40 12.54
C ASN A 50 -23.75 26.69 11.05
N HIS A 51 -22.50 26.94 10.71
CA HIS A 51 -22.05 26.92 9.33
C HIS A 51 -21.23 25.65 9.08
N GLY A 52 -21.85 24.50 9.37
CA GLY A 52 -21.52 23.27 8.67
C GLY A 52 -21.92 23.38 7.19
N PRO A 53 -21.23 22.68 6.28
CA PRO A 53 -21.60 22.68 4.86
C PRO A 53 -23.06 22.29 4.73
N SER A 54 -23.80 23.02 3.89
CA SER A 54 -25.24 22.77 3.74
C SER A 54 -25.46 21.36 3.18
N LEU A 55 -26.59 20.72 3.49
CA LEU A 55 -26.91 19.39 2.93
C LEU A 55 -26.77 19.35 1.40
N LYS A 56 -27.14 20.44 0.73
CA LYS A 56 -26.99 20.58 -0.72
C LYS A 56 -25.52 20.56 -1.15
N GLU A 57 -24.66 21.26 -0.42
CA GLU A 57 -23.21 21.31 -0.67
C GLU A 57 -22.54 19.95 -0.44
N VAL A 58 -22.90 19.25 0.64
CA VAL A 58 -22.42 17.88 0.90
C VAL A 58 -22.84 16.93 -0.21
N VAL A 59 -24.10 16.99 -0.64
CA VAL A 59 -24.59 16.16 -1.75
C VAL A 59 -23.88 16.48 -3.07
N GLU A 60 -23.62 17.75 -3.36
CA GLU A 60 -22.88 18.16 -4.56
C GLU A 60 -21.42 17.67 -4.50
N GLN A 61 -20.78 17.75 -3.33
CA GLN A 61 -19.41 17.27 -3.10
C GLN A 61 -19.31 15.75 -3.18
N GLU A 62 -20.26 15.01 -2.63
CA GLU A 62 -20.29 13.55 -2.71
C GLU A 62 -20.60 13.07 -4.14
N THR A 63 -21.54 13.74 -4.82
CA THR A 63 -21.89 13.42 -6.22
C THR A 63 -20.71 13.67 -7.17
N THR A 64 -19.96 14.76 -6.96
CA THR A 64 -18.74 15.03 -7.74
C THR A 64 -17.65 14.01 -7.44
N SER A 65 -17.42 13.66 -6.16
CA SER A 65 -16.48 12.61 -5.75
C SER A 65 -16.81 11.23 -6.35
N LEU A 66 -18.08 10.80 -6.29
CA LEU A 66 -18.54 9.54 -6.89
C LEU A 66 -18.42 9.53 -8.41
N SER A 67 -18.73 10.66 -9.07
CA SER A 67 -18.55 10.82 -10.51
C SER A 67 -17.08 10.73 -10.92
N GLU A 68 -16.18 11.33 -10.14
CA GLU A 68 -14.74 11.19 -10.34
C GLU A 68 -14.26 9.76 -10.11
N GLN A 69 -14.72 9.09 -9.07
CA GLN A 69 -14.39 7.68 -8.82
C GLN A 69 -14.87 6.78 -9.97
N HIS A 70 -16.06 7.03 -10.52
CA HIS A 70 -16.58 6.27 -11.66
C HIS A 70 -15.80 6.54 -12.97
N LYS A 71 -15.16 7.71 -13.11
CA LYS A 71 -14.24 8.01 -14.21
C LYS A 71 -12.88 7.34 -14.04
N ARG A 72 -12.44 7.08 -12.80
CA ARG A 72 -11.20 6.36 -12.50
C ARG A 72 -11.40 4.88 -12.86
N LEU A 73 -10.67 4.40 -13.85
CA LEU A 73 -10.71 2.99 -14.22
C LEU A 73 -10.23 2.13 -13.05
N SER A 74 -11.00 1.10 -12.70
CA SER A 74 -10.54 0.12 -11.73
C SER A 74 -9.30 -0.61 -12.26
N VAL A 75 -8.43 -1.06 -11.36
CA VAL A 75 -7.28 -1.92 -11.72
C VAL A 75 -7.75 -3.13 -12.54
N ARG A 76 -8.93 -3.68 -12.21
CA ARG A 76 -9.55 -4.77 -12.98
C ARG A 76 -9.89 -4.35 -14.41
N ASP A 77 -10.48 -3.17 -14.58
CA ASP A 77 -10.84 -2.64 -15.90
C ASP A 77 -9.59 -2.34 -16.73
N LEU A 78 -8.54 -1.83 -16.07
CA LEU A 78 -7.26 -1.54 -16.70
C LEU A 78 -6.59 -2.83 -17.18
N ALA A 79 -6.54 -3.87 -16.35
CA ALA A 79 -6.02 -5.18 -16.74
C ALA A 79 -6.80 -5.78 -17.94
N SER A 80 -8.14 -5.74 -17.89
CA SER A 80 -8.96 -6.22 -19.00
C SER A 80 -8.72 -5.43 -20.30
N LYS A 81 -8.51 -4.11 -20.21
CA LYS A 81 -8.15 -3.28 -21.37
C LYS A 81 -6.76 -3.63 -21.91
N PHE A 82 -5.78 -3.88 -21.04
CA PHE A 82 -4.45 -4.34 -21.45
C PHE A 82 -4.51 -5.67 -22.19
N ASP A 83 -5.23 -6.67 -21.68
CA ASP A 83 -5.36 -7.98 -22.32
C ASP A 83 -6.05 -7.90 -23.69
N LYS A 84 -7.11 -7.10 -23.79
CA LYS A 84 -7.81 -6.85 -25.06
C LYS A 84 -6.88 -6.18 -26.08
N ASN A 85 -6.13 -5.16 -25.65
CA ASN A 85 -5.18 -4.45 -26.51
C ASN A 85 -4.02 -5.36 -26.93
N LEU A 86 -3.51 -6.20 -26.03
CA LEU A 86 -2.46 -7.16 -26.33
C LEU A 86 -2.94 -8.20 -27.37
N SER A 87 -4.16 -8.72 -27.22
CA SER A 87 -4.75 -9.62 -28.23
C SER A 87 -4.95 -8.94 -29.58
N ALA A 88 -5.42 -7.68 -29.60
CA ALA A 88 -5.56 -6.91 -30.82
C ALA A 88 -4.20 -6.68 -31.51
N ALA A 89 -3.16 -6.32 -30.75
CA ALA A 89 -1.81 -6.14 -31.25
C ALA A 89 -1.22 -7.44 -31.83
N ALA A 90 -1.46 -8.60 -31.18
CA ALA A 90 -1.03 -9.89 -31.71
C ALA A 90 -1.65 -10.19 -33.08
N LYS A 91 -2.96 -9.96 -33.25
CA LYS A 91 -3.65 -10.14 -34.54
C LYS A 91 -3.08 -9.23 -35.63
N LEU A 92 -2.80 -7.96 -35.30
CA LEU A 92 -2.19 -7.01 -36.23
C LEU A 92 -0.77 -7.42 -36.62
N SER A 93 0.01 -8.00 -35.68
CA SER A 93 1.35 -8.50 -35.96
C SER A 93 1.33 -9.68 -36.94
N ASP A 94 0.39 -10.61 -36.78
CA ASP A 94 0.29 -11.75 -37.69
C ASP A 94 -0.18 -11.34 -39.08
N GLU A 95 -1.13 -10.41 -39.17
CA GLU A 95 -1.54 -9.77 -40.43
C GLU A 95 -0.36 -9.07 -41.13
N ALA A 96 0.49 -8.36 -40.37
CA ALA A 96 1.68 -7.72 -40.92
C ALA A 96 2.71 -8.73 -41.48
N LYS A 97 2.90 -9.88 -40.80
CA LYS A 97 3.77 -10.96 -41.30
C LYS A 97 3.25 -11.57 -42.59
N ILE A 98 1.93 -11.76 -42.71
CA ILE A 98 1.31 -12.30 -43.93
C ILE A 98 1.54 -11.35 -45.11
N ARG A 99 1.41 -10.03 -44.89
CA ARG A 99 1.70 -9.03 -45.93
C ARG A 99 3.17 -8.99 -46.33
N GLU A 100 4.09 -9.14 -45.38
CA GLU A 100 5.53 -9.22 -45.64
C GLU A 100 5.87 -10.41 -46.57
N VAL A 101 5.29 -11.59 -46.29
CA VAL A 101 5.45 -12.79 -47.14
C VAL A 101 4.82 -12.59 -48.53
N ALA A 102 3.61 -12.02 -48.60
CA ALA A 102 2.94 -11.75 -49.86
C ALA A 102 3.70 -10.74 -50.75
N SER A 103 4.40 -9.77 -50.15
CA SER A 103 5.20 -8.79 -50.87
C SER A 103 6.42 -9.42 -51.56
N LEU A 104 7.11 -10.33 -50.87
CA LEU A 104 8.24 -11.09 -51.43
C LEU A 104 7.81 -11.96 -52.63
N GLU A 105 6.63 -12.59 -52.54
CA GLU A 105 6.06 -13.35 -53.67
C GLU A 105 5.63 -12.44 -54.83
N GLY A 106 5.18 -11.22 -54.52
CA GLY A 106 4.84 -10.17 -55.48
C GLY A 106 5.99 -9.81 -56.42
N HIS A 107 7.21 -9.64 -55.91
CA HIS A 107 8.40 -9.36 -56.73
C HIS A 107 8.75 -10.48 -57.70
N VAL A 108 8.64 -11.74 -57.24
CA VAL A 108 8.90 -12.91 -58.08
C VAL A 108 7.87 -12.99 -59.21
N LEU A 109 6.59 -12.73 -58.91
CA LEU A 109 5.52 -12.74 -59.89
C LEU A 109 5.65 -11.61 -60.92
N LEU A 110 5.94 -10.38 -60.46
CA LEU A 110 6.16 -9.22 -61.34
C LEU A 110 7.36 -9.44 -62.28
N LYS A 111 8.44 -10.06 -61.77
CA LYS A 111 9.58 -10.45 -62.61
C LYS A 111 9.19 -11.45 -63.69
N LYS A 112 8.51 -12.55 -63.31
CA LYS A 112 8.05 -13.57 -64.27
C LYS A 112 7.11 -12.98 -65.32
N LEU A 113 6.21 -12.08 -64.92
CA LEU A 113 5.30 -11.39 -65.81
C LEU A 113 6.04 -10.50 -66.80
N ARG A 114 7.02 -9.72 -66.33
CA ARG A 114 7.90 -8.90 -67.20
C ARG A 114 8.64 -9.77 -68.21
N ASP A 115 9.27 -10.86 -67.76
CA ASP A 115 10.02 -11.78 -68.64
C ASP A 115 9.11 -12.41 -69.71
N ALA A 116 7.87 -12.77 -69.36
CA ALA A 116 6.88 -13.29 -70.31
C ALA A 116 6.42 -12.23 -71.32
N LEU A 117 6.19 -10.98 -70.87
CA LEU A 117 5.85 -9.86 -71.76
C LEU A 117 7.00 -9.50 -72.70
N GLU A 118 8.24 -9.56 -72.22
CA GLU A 118 9.45 -9.32 -73.02
C GLU A 118 9.62 -10.38 -74.12
N SER A 119 9.39 -11.66 -73.78
CA SER A 119 9.35 -12.76 -74.74
C SER A 119 8.25 -12.56 -75.79
N LEU A 120 7.06 -12.11 -75.37
CA LEU A 120 5.95 -11.84 -76.28
C LEU A 120 6.23 -10.63 -77.19
N ARG A 121 6.84 -9.57 -76.67
CA ARG A 121 7.24 -8.37 -77.42
C ARG A 121 8.13 -8.72 -78.61
N GLY A 122 9.08 -9.63 -78.42
CA GLY A 122 9.99 -10.08 -79.48
C GLY A 122 9.31 -10.82 -80.64
N ARG A 123 8.07 -11.29 -80.46
CA ARG A 123 7.29 -12.03 -81.47
C ARG A 123 6.16 -11.23 -82.10
N LEU A 124 5.85 -10.04 -81.59
CA LEU A 124 4.74 -9.20 -82.04
C LEU A 124 5.23 -8.00 -82.88
N ALA A 125 4.35 -7.46 -83.73
CA ALA A 125 4.60 -6.29 -84.56
C ALA A 125 3.39 -5.35 -84.60
N GLY A 126 3.62 -4.09 -85.01
CA GLY A 126 2.60 -3.04 -85.10
C GLY A 126 1.94 -2.73 -83.75
N ARG A 127 0.64 -2.41 -83.78
CA ARG A 127 -0.14 -1.99 -82.59
C ARG A 127 -0.05 -2.97 -81.41
N ASN A 128 -0.03 -4.27 -81.67
CA ASN A 128 0.07 -5.28 -80.61
C ASN A 128 1.42 -5.22 -79.86
N LYS A 129 2.49 -4.84 -80.57
CA LYS A 129 3.80 -4.64 -79.94
C LYS A 129 3.81 -3.40 -79.05
N GLU A 130 3.22 -2.30 -79.52
CA GLU A 130 3.08 -1.05 -78.77
C GLU A 130 2.27 -1.25 -77.48
N ASP A 131 1.22 -2.06 -77.52
CA ASP A 131 0.40 -2.36 -76.34
C ASP A 131 1.14 -3.26 -75.34
N VAL A 132 1.96 -4.22 -75.81
CA VAL A 132 2.85 -5.00 -74.93
C VAL A 132 3.94 -4.12 -74.32
N GLU A 133 4.50 -3.16 -75.05
CA GLU A 133 5.45 -2.18 -74.52
C GLU A 133 4.83 -1.35 -73.39
N LYS A 134 3.60 -0.87 -73.55
CA LYS A 134 2.86 -0.19 -72.46
C LYS A 134 2.65 -1.10 -71.25
N ALA A 135 2.28 -2.36 -71.48
CA ALA A 135 2.09 -3.33 -70.41
C ALA A 135 3.39 -3.58 -69.62
N ILE A 136 4.54 -3.68 -70.32
CA ILE A 136 5.86 -3.77 -69.68
C ILE A 136 6.12 -2.54 -68.81
N SER A 137 5.90 -1.33 -69.32
CA SER A 137 6.07 -0.09 -68.54
C SER A 137 5.16 -0.05 -67.30
N MET A 138 3.93 -0.55 -67.39
CA MET A 138 3.03 -0.64 -66.24
C MET A 138 3.54 -1.62 -65.19
N VAL A 139 4.05 -2.78 -65.61
CA VAL A 139 4.63 -3.79 -64.71
C VAL A 139 5.88 -3.26 -64.02
N GLU A 140 6.74 -2.55 -64.74
CA GLU A 140 7.93 -1.89 -64.16
C GLU A 140 7.53 -0.81 -63.14
N ALA A 141 6.52 0.01 -63.44
CA ALA A 141 5.99 0.98 -62.49
C ALA A 141 5.39 0.34 -61.24
N LEU A 142 4.73 -0.82 -61.37
CA LEU A 142 4.22 -1.58 -60.23
C LEU A 142 5.36 -2.17 -59.37
N ALA A 143 6.42 -2.68 -59.99
CA ALA A 143 7.60 -3.19 -59.27
C ALA A 143 8.27 -2.09 -58.44
N VAL A 144 8.45 -0.89 -59.00
CA VAL A 144 9.00 0.26 -58.27
C VAL A 144 8.13 0.64 -57.06
N LYS A 145 6.80 0.69 -57.24
CA LYS A 145 5.86 0.98 -56.14
C LYS A 145 5.89 -0.09 -55.04
N LEU A 146 6.07 -1.36 -55.42
CA LEU A 146 6.18 -2.45 -54.45
C LEU A 146 7.45 -2.31 -53.60
N THR A 147 8.61 -2.06 -54.23
CA THR A 147 9.87 -1.82 -53.52
C THR A 147 9.80 -0.60 -52.60
N GLN A 148 9.17 0.49 -53.03
CA GLN A 148 9.02 1.68 -52.19
C GLN A 148 8.20 1.38 -50.93
N LYS A 149 7.04 0.72 -51.09
CA LYS A 149 6.19 0.34 -49.96
C LYS A 149 6.89 -0.60 -48.98
N GLU A 150 7.70 -1.53 -49.49
CA GLU A 150 8.53 -2.38 -48.63
C GLU A 150 9.56 -1.58 -47.84
N GLY A 151 10.20 -0.59 -48.46
CA GLY A 151 11.11 0.33 -47.77
C GLY A 151 10.43 1.09 -46.63
N GLU A 152 9.23 1.63 -46.87
CA GLU A 152 8.40 2.28 -45.86
C GLU A 152 8.04 1.31 -44.72
N LEU A 153 7.64 0.08 -45.04
CA LEU A 153 7.30 -0.95 -44.06
C LEU A 153 8.50 -1.38 -43.20
N ILE A 154 9.70 -1.47 -43.79
CA ILE A 154 10.95 -1.78 -43.07
C ILE A 154 11.28 -0.65 -42.07
N GLN A 155 11.13 0.61 -42.50
CA GLN A 155 11.35 1.76 -41.63
C GLN A 155 10.35 1.79 -40.46
N GLU A 156 9.06 1.60 -40.74
CA GLU A 156 8.02 1.54 -39.72
C GLU A 156 8.28 0.40 -38.71
N LYS A 157 8.69 -0.79 -39.20
CA LYS A 157 9.06 -1.93 -38.35
C LYS A 157 10.22 -1.60 -37.41
N PHE A 158 11.18 -0.80 -37.86
CA PHE A 158 12.28 -0.34 -37.00
C PHE A 158 11.80 0.62 -35.91
N GLU A 159 10.94 1.58 -36.25
CA GLU A 159 10.37 2.54 -35.28
C GLU A 159 9.48 1.84 -34.26
N VAL A 160 8.64 0.89 -34.70
CA VAL A 160 7.83 0.05 -33.81
C VAL A 160 8.70 -0.76 -32.86
N LYS A 161 9.80 -1.35 -33.35
CA LYS A 161 10.76 -2.09 -32.50
C LYS A 161 11.40 -1.16 -31.45
N LYS A 162 11.73 0.07 -31.83
CA LYS A 162 12.26 1.07 -30.90
C LYS A 162 11.24 1.43 -29.83
N LEU A 163 9.98 1.67 -30.21
CA LEU A 163 8.89 1.97 -29.29
C LEU A 163 8.60 0.81 -28.32
N ALA A 164 8.62 -0.43 -28.82
CA ALA A 164 8.45 -1.61 -27.99
C ALA A 164 9.51 -1.73 -26.88
N ASN A 165 10.77 -1.38 -27.19
CA ASN A 165 11.84 -1.35 -26.18
C ASN A 165 11.58 -0.27 -25.12
N TYR A 166 11.11 0.92 -25.50
CA TYR A 166 10.75 1.96 -24.52
C TYR A 166 9.58 1.53 -23.63
N LEU A 167 8.55 0.91 -24.21
CA LEU A 167 7.42 0.38 -23.43
C LEU A 167 7.86 -0.71 -22.46
N LYS A 168 8.75 -1.61 -22.88
CA LYS A 168 9.32 -2.63 -22.01
C LYS A 168 10.06 -2.00 -20.83
N GLN A 169 10.96 -1.06 -21.09
CA GLN A 169 11.71 -0.36 -20.04
C GLN A 169 10.76 0.36 -19.07
N ALA A 170 9.80 1.13 -19.58
CA ALA A 170 8.82 1.84 -18.75
C ALA A 170 7.99 0.87 -17.89
N SER A 171 7.63 -0.31 -18.41
CA SER A 171 6.90 -1.32 -17.65
C SER A 171 7.74 -1.96 -16.53
N GLU A 172 9.03 -2.18 -16.78
CA GLU A 172 9.96 -2.71 -15.78
C GLU A 172 10.21 -1.68 -14.67
N ASP A 173 10.39 -0.41 -15.04
CA ASP A 173 10.58 0.71 -14.10
C ASP A 173 9.32 0.92 -13.23
N ALA A 174 8.13 0.89 -13.82
CA ALA A 174 6.87 0.98 -13.09
C ALA A 174 6.71 -0.19 -12.10
N LYS A 175 7.04 -1.42 -12.51
CA LYS A 175 6.99 -2.60 -11.64
C LYS A 175 7.95 -2.45 -10.46
N LYS A 176 9.16 -1.94 -10.69
CA LYS A 176 10.16 -1.69 -9.64
C LYS A 176 9.65 -0.66 -8.64
N LEU A 177 9.11 0.47 -9.11
CA LEU A 177 8.56 1.53 -8.26
C LEU A 177 7.44 1.00 -7.37
N VAL A 178 6.48 0.28 -7.94
CA VAL A 178 5.36 -0.30 -7.17
C VAL A 178 5.85 -1.26 -6.09
N ASN A 179 6.84 -2.11 -6.40
CA ASN A 179 7.38 -3.04 -5.41
C ASN A 179 8.14 -2.33 -4.29
N GLN A 180 8.88 -1.28 -4.63
CA GLN A 180 9.60 -0.45 -3.66
C GLN A 180 8.62 0.25 -2.71
N GLU A 181 7.59 0.89 -3.25
CA GLU A 181 6.58 1.58 -2.44
C GLU A 181 5.82 0.61 -1.52
N LYS A 182 5.45 -0.57 -2.04
CA LYS A 182 4.86 -1.63 -1.22
C LYS A 182 5.78 -2.05 -0.07
N SER A 183 7.08 -2.17 -0.30
CA SER A 183 8.03 -2.54 0.74
C SER A 183 8.16 -1.45 1.82
N PHE A 184 8.14 -0.17 1.43
CA PHE A 184 8.16 0.95 2.38
C PHE A 184 6.88 1.00 3.21
N ALA A 185 5.72 0.92 2.56
CA ALA A 185 4.44 0.89 3.26
C ALA A 185 4.34 -0.29 4.24
N CYS A 186 4.79 -1.48 3.84
CA CYS A 186 4.83 -2.63 4.76
C CYS A 186 5.76 -2.40 5.96
N ALA A 187 6.94 -1.81 5.75
CA ALA A 187 7.87 -1.51 6.84
C ALA A 187 7.32 -0.45 7.80
N GLU A 188 6.66 0.58 7.29
CA GLU A 188 6.02 1.62 8.10
C GLU A 188 4.83 1.08 8.91
N ILE A 189 3.98 0.25 8.28
CA ILE A 189 2.88 -0.45 8.96
C ILE A 189 3.43 -1.33 10.08
N GLU A 190 4.49 -2.11 9.82
CA GLU A 190 5.07 -3.01 10.82
C GLU A 190 5.72 -2.23 11.98
N SER A 191 6.38 -1.10 11.67
CA SER A 191 6.93 -0.18 12.68
C SER A 191 5.83 0.39 13.58
N ALA A 192 4.73 0.87 13.00
CA ALA A 192 3.58 1.40 13.74
C ALA A 192 2.93 0.30 14.61
N ARG A 193 2.77 -0.92 14.08
CA ARG A 193 2.27 -2.08 14.83
C ARG A 193 3.14 -2.39 16.05
N CYS A 194 4.47 -2.36 15.89
CA CYS A 194 5.41 -2.55 16.99
C CYS A 194 5.28 -1.47 18.08
N VAL A 195 5.10 -0.21 17.69
CA VAL A 195 4.84 0.88 18.65
C VAL A 195 3.53 0.66 19.40
N VAL A 196 2.44 0.35 18.68
CA VAL A 196 1.12 0.09 19.29
C VAL A 196 1.18 -1.11 20.24
N GLN A 197 1.87 -2.19 19.86
CA GLN A 197 2.05 -3.35 20.72
C GLN A 197 2.76 -3.00 22.02
N ARG A 198 3.89 -2.27 21.96
CA ARG A 198 4.62 -1.84 23.16
C ARG A 198 3.79 -0.94 24.06
N ILE A 199 2.98 -0.04 23.50
CA ILE A 199 2.06 0.81 24.28
C ILE A 199 0.98 -0.07 24.93
N GLY A 200 0.44 -1.05 24.20
CA GLY A 200 -0.54 -2.01 24.74
C GLY A 200 0.02 -2.79 25.94
N GLU A 201 1.22 -3.36 25.79
CA GLU A 201 1.91 -4.08 26.86
C GLU A 201 2.18 -3.17 28.09
N ALA A 202 2.67 -1.94 27.86
CA ALA A 202 2.92 -1.00 28.95
C ALA A 202 1.65 -0.56 29.69
N LEU A 203 0.52 -0.42 28.98
CA LEU A 203 -0.78 -0.12 29.60
C LEU A 203 -1.31 -1.29 30.42
N GLU A 204 -1.18 -2.52 29.92
CA GLU A 204 -1.56 -3.74 30.64
C GLU A 204 -0.71 -3.92 31.91
N GLU A 205 0.61 -3.71 31.84
CA GLU A 205 1.49 -3.70 33.00
C GLU A 205 1.13 -2.60 34.01
N GLN A 206 0.79 -1.40 33.54
CA GLN A 206 0.34 -0.30 34.40
C GLN A 206 -0.96 -0.67 35.12
N GLU A 207 -1.92 -1.29 34.43
CA GLU A 207 -3.18 -1.73 35.03
C GLU A 207 -2.94 -2.78 36.13
N ILE A 208 -2.12 -3.80 35.85
CA ILE A 208 -1.75 -4.84 36.81
C ILE A 208 -1.06 -4.23 38.05
N ASN A 209 -0.09 -3.34 37.85
CA ASN A 209 0.63 -2.69 38.95
C ASN A 209 -0.30 -1.78 39.79
N THR A 210 -1.22 -1.07 39.14
CA THR A 210 -2.20 -0.23 39.84
C THR A 210 -3.18 -1.07 40.66
N GLN A 211 -3.62 -2.22 40.14
CA GLN A 211 -4.47 -3.16 40.88
C GLN A 211 -3.71 -3.81 42.05
N ALA A 212 -2.44 -4.18 41.86
CA ALA A 212 -1.60 -4.76 42.89
C ALA A 212 -1.34 -3.76 44.04
N SER A 213 -0.98 -2.51 43.71
CA SER A 213 -0.81 -1.44 44.69
C SER A 213 -2.10 -1.16 45.46
N LYS A 214 -3.25 -1.05 44.79
CA LYS A 214 -4.54 -0.88 45.47
C LYS A 214 -4.87 -2.03 46.41
N LYS A 215 -4.56 -3.28 46.04
CA LYS A 215 -4.76 -4.43 46.93
C LYS A 215 -3.84 -4.36 48.15
N GLN A 216 -2.57 -4.06 47.94
CA GLN A 216 -1.59 -3.95 49.02
C GLN A 216 -1.95 -2.83 50.00
N ASP A 217 -2.33 -1.64 49.51
CA ASP A 217 -2.74 -0.51 50.35
C ASP A 217 -3.99 -0.85 51.17
N VAL A 218 -4.97 -1.55 50.58
CA VAL A 218 -6.17 -1.98 51.30
C VAL A 218 -5.82 -3.02 52.37
N GLU A 219 -4.91 -3.95 52.07
CA GLU A 219 -4.49 -4.99 53.01
C GLU A 219 -3.70 -4.39 54.20
N GLU A 220 -2.77 -3.47 53.94
CA GLU A 220 -2.02 -2.73 54.97
C GLU A 220 -2.95 -1.90 55.86
N LEU A 221 -3.91 -1.17 55.27
CA LEU A 221 -4.92 -0.45 56.04
C LEU A 221 -5.80 -1.38 56.89
N THR A 222 -6.11 -2.59 56.41
CA THR A 222 -6.87 -3.56 57.22
C THR A 222 -6.04 -4.13 58.36
N GLU A 223 -4.74 -4.36 58.17
CA GLU A 223 -3.83 -4.78 59.23
C GLU A 223 -3.66 -3.69 60.29
N GLU A 224 -3.43 -2.43 59.91
CA GLU A 224 -3.33 -1.30 60.85
C GLU A 224 -4.63 -1.07 61.63
N VAL A 225 -5.80 -1.20 60.98
CA VAL A 225 -7.10 -1.11 61.66
C VAL A 225 -7.25 -2.25 62.67
N GLN A 226 -6.85 -3.48 62.30
CA GLN A 226 -6.96 -4.64 63.17
C GLN A 226 -5.95 -4.61 64.34
N GLU A 227 -4.76 -4.05 64.12
CA GLU A 227 -3.75 -3.84 65.16
C GLU A 227 -4.17 -2.73 66.14
N ASN A 228 -4.79 -1.65 65.65
CA ASN A 228 -5.42 -0.63 66.50
C ASN A 228 -6.71 -1.12 67.21
N HIS A 229 -7.27 -2.25 66.79
CA HIS A 229 -8.42 -2.90 67.43
C HIS A 229 -8.02 -4.00 68.41
N GLN A 230 -6.78 -4.05 68.90
CA GLN A 230 -6.41 -4.91 70.03
C GLN A 230 -7.32 -4.62 71.24
N PRO A 231 -8.17 -5.57 71.67
CA PRO A 231 -8.92 -5.37 72.89
C PRO A 231 -7.96 -5.39 74.08
N PHE A 232 -8.01 -4.31 74.84
CA PHE A 232 -7.39 -4.17 76.15
C PHE A 232 -7.92 -5.27 77.08
N THR A 233 -7.28 -6.43 77.14
CA THR A 233 -7.52 -7.41 78.21
C THR A 233 -6.28 -7.55 79.06
N SER A 234 -6.33 -6.87 80.20
CA SER A 234 -5.41 -7.03 81.32
C SER A 234 -5.65 -8.33 82.08
N LEU A 235 -4.53 -8.93 82.51
CA LEU A 235 -4.29 -9.78 83.68
C LEU A 235 -5.27 -10.92 84.04
N SER A 236 -4.74 -12.14 84.11
CA SER A 236 -4.66 -12.83 85.41
C SER A 236 -3.58 -13.93 85.43
N TYR A 237 -2.79 -13.93 86.49
CA TYR A 237 -1.92 -15.01 86.95
C TYR A 237 -2.77 -16.21 87.42
N TYR A 238 -2.31 -17.45 87.18
CA TYR A 238 -2.18 -18.45 88.24
C TYR A 238 -1.18 -19.56 87.84
N GLN A 239 -0.43 -19.96 88.86
CA GLN A 239 0.73 -20.85 88.90
C GLN A 239 0.31 -22.29 89.20
N GLY A 240 0.99 -23.30 88.64
CA GLY A 240 0.78 -24.71 89.03
C GLY A 240 1.69 -25.71 88.29
N CYS A 241 2.49 -26.45 89.05
CA CYS A 241 3.67 -27.23 88.66
C CYS A 241 3.40 -28.61 87.99
N GLY A 242 4.41 -29.13 87.28
CA GLY A 242 4.76 -30.57 87.34
C GLY A 242 5.25 -31.25 86.05
N GLY A 243 6.48 -31.79 86.09
CA GLY A 243 6.71 -33.17 85.59
C GLY A 243 7.43 -33.40 84.25
N THR A 244 8.76 -33.33 84.26
CA THR A 244 9.75 -34.30 83.73
C THR A 244 9.53 -35.09 82.41
N ASN A 245 10.51 -34.88 81.51
CA ASN A 245 11.45 -35.86 80.90
C ASN A 245 11.25 -36.43 79.48
N ARG A 246 12.41 -36.50 78.78
CA ARG A 246 12.81 -37.33 77.62
C ARG A 246 12.17 -36.95 76.27
N GLY A 247 12.86 -36.84 75.13
CA GLY A 247 14.23 -37.17 74.72
C GLY A 247 14.27 -37.27 73.18
N GLY A 248 15.46 -37.22 72.56
CA GLY A 248 15.68 -37.63 71.16
C GLY A 248 15.55 -36.48 70.13
N SER A 249 16.60 -35.85 69.58
CA SER A 249 17.78 -36.31 68.82
C SER A 249 17.54 -36.42 67.29
N ARG A 250 18.43 -35.73 66.54
CA ARG A 250 18.78 -35.86 65.09
C ARG A 250 17.78 -35.19 64.12
N GLY A 251 18.18 -34.40 63.11
CA GLY A 251 19.47 -34.09 62.51
C GLY A 251 19.37 -34.09 60.98
N LYS A 252 20.10 -33.16 60.31
CA LYS A 252 20.50 -33.11 58.88
C LYS A 252 19.43 -32.60 57.88
N LYS A 253 19.63 -31.44 57.24
CA LYS A 253 20.59 -31.02 56.17
C LYS A 253 20.04 -31.25 54.75
N ASN A 254 19.87 -30.14 54.03
CA ASN A 254 20.07 -29.84 52.61
C ASN A 254 20.11 -31.01 51.60
N GLN A 255 19.39 -30.85 50.48
CA GLN A 255 20.05 -30.88 49.18
C GLN A 255 19.28 -30.13 48.09
N ILE A 256 20.02 -29.21 47.47
CA ILE A 256 19.77 -28.52 46.21
C ILE A 256 19.97 -29.53 45.08
N VAL A 257 19.07 -29.56 44.09
CA VAL A 257 19.40 -30.09 42.75
C VAL A 257 18.85 -29.14 41.70
N ALA A 258 19.78 -28.44 41.05
CA ALA A 258 19.58 -27.74 39.80
C ALA A 258 19.39 -28.76 38.66
N SER A 259 18.52 -28.46 37.70
CA SER A 259 18.61 -29.06 36.38
C SER A 259 18.38 -27.99 35.33
N ALA A 260 19.50 -27.57 34.72
CA ALA A 260 19.53 -26.89 33.45
C ALA A 260 19.28 -27.93 32.35
N LYS A 261 18.38 -27.65 31.42
CA LYS A 261 18.42 -28.25 30.08
C LYS A 261 18.18 -27.19 29.02
N GLN A 262 19.23 -27.02 28.22
CA GLN A 262 19.27 -26.35 26.94
C GLN A 262 18.31 -27.02 25.95
N GLY A 263 17.81 -26.21 25.00
CA GLY A 263 17.05 -26.69 23.85
C GLY A 263 16.93 -25.61 22.79
N ALA A 264 18.07 -25.27 22.17
CA ALA A 264 18.10 -24.53 20.91
C ALA A 264 17.72 -25.47 19.75
N ILE A 265 16.78 -25.06 18.90
CA ILE A 265 16.67 -25.58 17.53
C ILE A 265 16.42 -24.41 16.58
N LEU A 266 17.36 -24.28 15.64
CA LEU A 266 17.40 -23.40 14.48
C LEU A 266 16.75 -24.07 13.25
N PHE A 267 16.55 -23.23 12.22
CA PHE A 267 16.37 -23.50 10.78
C PHE A 267 14.93 -23.66 10.23
N SER A 268 14.44 -22.57 9.60
CA SER A 268 14.34 -22.32 8.13
C SER A 268 13.64 -23.35 7.22
N PRO A 269 13.17 -22.97 6.00
CA PRO A 269 13.52 -21.80 5.17
C PRO A 269 12.47 -20.68 5.07
#